data_AF-A0A1M6KHM0-F1
#
_entry.id   AF-A0A1M6KHM0-F1
#
_cell.length_a   1.000
_cell.length_b   1.000
_cell.length_c   1.000
_cell.angle_alpha   90.00
_cell.angle_beta   90.00
_cell.angle_gamma   90.00
#
_symmetry.space_group_name_H-M   'P 1'
#
loop_
_entity.id
_entity.type
_entity.pdbx_description
1 polymer ?
#
loop_
_entity_poly.entity_id
_entity_poly.type
_entity_poly.pdbx_seq_one_letter_code
_entity_poly.pdbx_strand_id
1 'polypeptide(L)' 'MWSIEPKTVLGADASPEDIAQYVIDNVEGGSIILLHAMYNTENVLAALDILIPELQRQGYTFCTIFDLYDEYR' A
#
# COMPACT_ATOMS: atom_id res chain seq x y z
N MET A 1 3.21 0.28 -14.16
CA MET A 1 2.83 -1.05 -13.63
C MET A 1 2.92 -0.97 -12.11
N TRP A 2 2.09 -1.69 -11.36
CA TRP A 2 2.17 -1.78 -9.89
C TRP A 2 2.66 -3.17 -9.47
N SER A 3 3.16 -3.29 -8.24
CA SER A 3 3.68 -4.55 -7.68
C SER A 3 2.68 -5.21 -6.73
N ILE A 4 1.87 -4.41 -6.03
CA ILE A 4 0.97 -4.89 -4.97
C ILE A 4 -0.43 -4.31 -5.18
N GLU A 5 -1.44 -5.16 -5.16
CA GLU A 5 -2.85 -4.76 -5.27
C GLU A 5 -3.72 -5.62 -4.32
N PRO A 6 -4.01 -5.14 -3.10
CA PRO A 6 -4.71 -5.93 -2.07
C PRO A 6 -6.10 -6.39 -2.52
N LYS A 7 -6.82 -5.56 -3.26
CA LYS A 7 -8.20 -5.83 -3.69
C LYS A 7 -8.33 -7.09 -4.54
N THR A 8 -7.35 -7.39 -5.40
CA THR A 8 -7.38 -8.57 -6.28
C THR A 8 -7.25 -9.87 -5.48
N VAL A 9 -6.62 -9.83 -4.31
CA VAL A 9 -6.41 -10.99 -3.44
C VAL A 9 -7.47 -11.10 -2.35
N LEU A 10 -7.80 -9.99 -1.69
CA LEU A 10 -8.67 -9.96 -0.51
C LEU A 10 -10.15 -9.72 -0.84
N GLY A 11 -10.45 -9.22 -2.05
CA GLY A 11 -11.80 -8.80 -2.45
C GLY A 11 -12.14 -7.37 -2.04
N ALA A 12 -13.35 -6.93 -2.39
CA ALA A 12 -13.79 -5.54 -2.21
C ALA A 12 -14.18 -5.19 -0.75
N ASP A 13 -14.58 -6.18 0.03
CA ASP A 13 -15.12 -6.01 1.38
C ASP A 13 -14.07 -6.28 2.48
N ALA A 14 -12.79 -6.32 2.11
CA ALA A 14 -11.68 -6.55 3.04
C ALA A 14 -11.67 -5.51 4.18
N SER A 15 -11.32 -5.96 5.38
CA SER A 15 -11.17 -5.08 6.54
C SER A 15 -9.95 -4.17 6.38
N PRO A 16 -9.91 -3.02 7.08
CA PRO A 16 -8.72 -2.17 7.13
C PRO A 16 -7.45 -2.92 7.53
N GLU A 17 -7.57 -3.81 8.52
CA GLU A 17 -6.47 -4.61 9.07
C GLU A 17 -5.94 -5.62 8.04
N ASP A 18 -6.82 -6.31 7.32
CA ASP A 18 -6.42 -7.27 6.29
C ASP A 18 -5.70 -6.56 5.14
N ILE A 19 -6.21 -5.40 4.70
CA ILE A 19 -5.58 -4.58 3.65
C ILE A 19 -4.17 -4.15 4.10
N ALA A 20 -4.05 -3.60 5.31
CA ALA A 20 -2.79 -3.12 5.85
C ALA A 20 -1.77 -4.28 5.99
N GLN A 21 -2.18 -5.39 6.61
CA GLN A 21 -1.30 -6.53 6.85
C GLN A 21 -0.83 -7.16 5.53
N TYR A 22 -1.72 -7.29 4.55
CA TYR A 22 -1.34 -7.80 3.23
C TYR A 22 -0.29 -6.91 2.57
N VAL A 23 -0.42 -5.58 2.65
CA VAL A 23 0.61 -4.67 2.14
C VAL A 23 1.92 -4.85 2.90
N ILE A 24 1.87 -4.80 4.24
CA ILE A 24 3.07 -4.90 5.10
C ILE A 24 3.86 -6.19 4.83
N ASP A 25 3.17 -7.31 4.66
CA ASP A 25 3.81 -8.62 4.46
C ASP A 25 4.45 -8.81 3.08
N ASN A 26 4.06 -7.98 2.09
CA ASN A 26 4.44 -8.20 0.69
C ASN A 26 5.26 -7.06 0.08
N VAL A 27 5.47 -5.95 0.80
CA VAL A 27 6.30 -4.85 0.30
C VAL A 27 7.79 -5.19 0.32
N GLU A 28 8.45 -4.77 -0.75
CA GLU A 28 9.90 -4.68 -0.88
C GLU A 28 10.32 -3.27 -1.33
N GLY A 29 11.63 -2.98 -1.27
CA GLY A 29 12.17 -1.70 -1.73
C GLY A 29 11.80 -1.43 -3.19
N GLY A 30 11.18 -0.27 -3.46
CA GLY A 30 10.69 0.12 -4.79
C GLY A 30 9.30 -0.42 -5.16
N SER A 31 8.58 -1.05 -4.23
CA SER A 31 7.19 -1.48 -4.47
C SER A 31 6.27 -0.32 -4.82
N ILE A 32 5.40 -0.54 -5.81
CA ILE A 32 4.29 0.36 -6.13
C ILE A 32 2.99 -0.31 -5.69
N ILE A 33 2.28 0.32 -4.75
CA ILE A 33 1.04 -0.21 -4.16
C ILE A 33 -0.17 0.46 -4.84
N LEU A 34 -1.11 -0.33 -5.36
CA LEU A 34 -2.37 0.13 -5.94
C LEU A 34 -3.51 0.00 -4.92
N LEU A 35 -4.15 1.13 -4.59
CA LEU A 35 -5.33 1.20 -3.74
C LEU A 35 -6.47 1.95 -4.46
N HIS A 36 -7.71 1.52 -4.24
CA HIS A 36 -8.89 2.09 -4.90
C HIS A 36 -9.73 2.92 -3.91
N ALA A 37 -9.59 4.24 -3.92
CA ALA A 37 -10.38 5.15 -3.07
C ALA A 37 -11.80 5.46 -3.59
N MET A 38 -12.35 4.58 -4.44
CA MET A 38 -13.65 4.76 -5.11
C MET A 38 -14.73 3.76 -4.66
N TYR A 39 -14.32 2.66 -4.02
CA TYR A 39 -15.21 1.63 -3.48
C TYR A 39 -14.69 1.22 -2.11
N ASN A 40 -15.58 1.08 -1.12
CA ASN A 40 -15.20 0.78 0.26
C ASN A 40 -14.12 1.74 0.80
N THR A 41 -14.26 3.02 0.45
CA THR A 41 -13.25 4.06 0.69
C THR A 41 -12.90 4.19 2.16
N GLU A 42 -13.85 4.02 3.07
CA GLU A 42 -13.59 4.10 4.51
C GLU A 42 -12.59 3.05 4.98
N ASN A 43 -12.71 1.80 4.51
CA ASN A 43 -11.78 0.75 4.90
C ASN A 43 -10.37 0.98 4.33
N VAL A 44 -10.29 1.42 3.06
CA VAL A 44 -9.00 1.74 2.43
C VAL A 44 -8.32 2.91 3.14
N LEU A 45 -9.07 3.95 3.50
CA LEU A 45 -8.53 5.09 4.25
C LEU A 45 -8.07 4.68 5.65
N ALA A 46 -8.86 3.88 6.37
CA ALA A 46 -8.48 3.37 7.68
C ALA A 46 -7.25 2.45 7.62
N ALA A 47 -7.05 1.70 6.54
CA ALA A 47 -5.85 0.89 6.34
C ALA A 47 -4.57 1.76 6.21
N LEU A 48 -4.68 2.97 5.64
CA LEU A 48 -3.55 3.90 5.53
C LEU A 48 -3.03 4.33 6.90
N ASP A 49 -3.93 4.55 7.87
CA ASP A 49 -3.57 4.92 9.24
C ASP A 49 -2.79 3.81 9.96
N ILE A 50 -2.91 2.55 9.50
CA ILE A 50 -2.19 1.39 10.04
C ILE A 50 -0.87 1.19 9.27
N LEU A 51 -0.93 1.12 7.94
CA LEU A 51 0.22 0.70 7.14
C LEU A 51 1.32 1.76 7.05
N ILE A 52 0.97 3.04 6.95
CA ILE A 52 1.97 4.11 6.77
C ILE A 52 2.95 4.17 7.96
N PRO A 53 2.49 4.28 9.23
CA PRO A 53 3.41 4.36 10.36
C PRO A 53 4.21 3.06 10.54
N GLU A 54 3.63 1.90 10.26
CA GLU A 54 4.35 0.62 10.36
C GLU A 54 5.46 0.50 9.32
N LEU A 55 5.19 0.86 8.06
CA LEU A 55 6.21 0.85 7.01
C LEU A 55 7.31 1.88 7.26
N GLN A 56 6.96 3.08 7.75
CA GLN A 56 7.95 4.06 8.18
C GLN A 56 8.81 3.53 9.33
N ARG A 57 8.22 2.82 10.31
CA ARG A 57 8.95 2.17 11.42
C ARG A 57 9.91 1.07 10.93
N GLN A 58 9.55 0.38 9.85
CA GLN A 58 10.41 -0.60 9.19
C GLN A 58 11.52 0.04 8.34
N GLY A 59 11.53 1.37 8.18
CA GLY A 59 12.57 2.11 7.47
C GLY A 59 12.22 2.47 6.03
N TYR A 60 10.98 2.23 5.58
CA TYR A 60 10.53 2.65 4.26
C TYR A 60 10.23 4.16 4.23
N THR A 61 10.47 4.76 3.06
CA THR A 61 10.02 6.11 2.72
C THR A 61 8.92 6.02 1.67
N PHE A 62 8.00 6.96 1.70
CA PHE A 62 6.99 7.12 0.64
C PHE A 62 7.42 8.27 -0.27
N CYS A 63 7.38 8.01 -1.57
CA CYS A 63 7.77 8.97 -2.60
C CYS A 63 6.75 8.94 -3.73
N THR A 64 6.87 9.88 -4.67
CA THR A 64 6.06 9.83 -5.88
C THR A 64 6.64 8.81 -6.87
N ILE A 65 5.84 8.39 -7.85
CA ILE A 65 6.34 7.52 -8.94
C ILE A 65 7.49 8.18 -9.71
N PHE A 66 7.50 9.51 -9.81
CA PHE A 66 8.57 10.24 -10.47
C PHE A 66 9.88 10.16 -9.69
N ASP A 67 9.84 10.35 -8.37
CA ASP A 67 11.02 10.24 -7.51
C ASP A 67 11.56 8.82 -7.51
N LEU A 68 10.68 7.82 -7.43
CA LEU A 68 11.07 6.41 -7.53
C LEU A 68 11.75 6.11 -8.87
N TYR A 69 11.25 6.66 -9.97
CA TYR A 69 11.88 6.47 -11.28
C TYR A 69 13.27 7.12 -11.36
N ASP A 70 13.45 8.29 -10.75
CA ASP A 70 14.74 8.99 -10.74
C ASP A 70 15.81 8.26 -9.92
N GLU A 71 15.42 7.59 -8.82
CA GLU A 71 16.32 6.81 -7.97
C GLU A 71 16.93 5.58 -8.68
N TYR A 72 16.20 4.98 -9.62
CA TYR A 72 16.63 3.77 -10.35
C TYR A 72 17.18 4.05 -11.76
N ARG A 73 17.50 5.31 -12.06
CA ARG A 73 18.06 5.73 -13.34
C ARG A 73 19.58 5.58 -13.39
#